data_AF-A0A6C0I1W7-F1
#
_entry.id   AF-A0A6C0I1W7-F1
#
_cell.length_a   1.000
_cell.length_b   1.000
_cell.length_c   1.000
_cell.angle_alpha   90.00
_cell.angle_beta   90.00
_cell.angle_gamma   90.00
#
_symmetry.space_group_name_H-M   'P 1'
#
loop_
_entity.id
_entity.type
_entity.pdbx_description
1 polymer ?
#
loop_
_entity_poly.entity_id
_entity_poly.type
_entity_poly.pdbx_seq_one_letter_code
_entity_poly.pdbx_strand_id
1 'polypeptide(L)'
;MKELIDKLPIDIVLKIIPYTYKLQNKQLLNDIVSYVETKTLLLDVYYNYWTIEMQEPYPEEYKYWLINDIISYANNYNATMYGYIDKFYNIFMRNNFLHSKKAVRQYLKKFDDKDVTTQINIFLSLLNNEERKELIKIRPNE
;
A
#
# COMPACT_ATOMS: atom_id res chain seq x y z
N MET A 1 -11.01 -25.55 3.79
CA MET A 1 -10.36 -25.44 2.45
C MET A 1 -11.35 -25.75 1.33
N LYS A 2 -12.03 -26.92 1.37
CA LYS A 2 -13.08 -27.30 0.41
C LYS A 2 -14.16 -26.20 0.27
N GLU A 3 -14.72 -25.75 1.39
CA GLU A 3 -15.75 -24.70 1.44
C GLU A 3 -15.36 -23.32 0.85
N LEU A 4 -14.06 -23.01 0.78
CA LEU A 4 -13.58 -21.76 0.17
C LEU A 4 -13.38 -21.91 -1.33
N ILE A 5 -12.82 -23.06 -1.75
CA ILE A 5 -12.63 -23.39 -3.17
C ILE A 5 -13.99 -23.56 -3.86
N ASP A 6 -14.95 -24.17 -3.19
CA ASP A 6 -16.30 -24.42 -3.73
C ASP A 6 -17.10 -23.12 -3.97
N LYS A 7 -16.71 -22.00 -3.34
CA LYS A 7 -17.30 -20.67 -3.56
C LYS A 7 -16.68 -19.92 -4.75
N LEU A 8 -15.54 -20.38 -5.25
CA LEU A 8 -14.84 -19.71 -6.35
C LEU A 8 -15.38 -20.21 -7.70
N PRO A 9 -15.46 -19.34 -8.72
CA PRO A 9 -15.74 -19.78 -10.09
C PRO A 9 -14.74 -20.85 -10.54
N ILE A 10 -15.22 -21.85 -11.28
CA ILE A 10 -14.40 -23.01 -11.70
C ILE A 10 -13.12 -22.59 -12.43
N ASP A 11 -13.16 -21.53 -13.23
CA ASP A 11 -12.00 -21.01 -13.96
C ASP A 11 -10.91 -20.47 -13.04
N ILE A 12 -11.30 -19.92 -11.88
CA ILE A 12 -10.37 -19.46 -10.85
C ILE A 12 -9.77 -20.66 -10.12
N VAL A 13 -10.60 -21.65 -9.80
CA VAL A 13 -10.16 -22.90 -9.17
C VAL A 13 -9.12 -23.61 -10.03
N LEU A 14 -9.36 -23.72 -11.34
CA LEU A 14 -8.42 -24.33 -12.30
C LEU A 14 -7.08 -23.57 -12.37
N LYS A 15 -7.08 -22.25 -12.13
CA LYS A 15 -5.84 -21.46 -12.02
C LYS A 15 -5.11 -21.66 -10.70
N ILE A 16 -5.82 -21.93 -9.60
CA ILE A 16 -5.23 -22.08 -8.26
C ILE A 16 -4.65 -23.48 -8.04
N ILE A 17 -5.35 -24.53 -8.50
CA ILE A 17 -4.97 -25.95 -8.29
C ILE A 17 -3.49 -26.24 -8.63
N PRO A 18 -2.91 -25.76 -9.74
CA PRO A 18 -1.50 -26.00 -10.04
C PRO A 18 -0.55 -25.51 -8.93
N TYR A 19 -0.92 -24.44 -8.22
CA TYR A 19 -0.13 -23.86 -7.14
C TYR A 19 -0.32 -24.58 -5.79
N THR A 20 -1.31 -25.47 -5.65
CA THR A 20 -1.50 -26.25 -4.41
C THR A 20 -0.58 -27.48 -4.35
N TYR A 21 -0.08 -27.95 -5.49
CA TYR A 21 0.85 -29.09 -5.56
C TYR A 21 2.31 -28.73 -5.24
N LYS A 22 2.64 -27.43 -5.17
CA LYS A 22 3.96 -26.93 -4.78
C LYS A 22 3.81 -25.97 -3.62
N LEU A 23 4.57 -26.20 -2.55
CA LEU A 23 4.59 -25.28 -1.42
C LEU A 23 5.05 -23.91 -1.89
N GLN A 24 4.20 -22.89 -1.72
CA GLN A 24 4.56 -21.51 -2.02
C GLN A 24 5.53 -20.97 -0.97
N ASN A 25 6.35 -19.99 -1.35
CA ASN A 25 7.26 -19.35 -0.42
C ASN A 25 6.47 -18.70 0.73
N LYS A 26 6.69 -19.16 1.97
CA LYS A 26 5.99 -18.64 3.16
C LYS A 26 6.19 -17.14 3.36
N GLN A 27 7.37 -16.62 3.05
CA GLN A 27 7.66 -15.19 3.15
C GLN A 27 6.79 -14.38 2.18
N LEU A 28 6.63 -14.86 0.96
CA LEU A 28 5.76 -14.22 -0.04
C LEU A 28 4.30 -14.26 0.39
N LEU A 29 3.83 -15.41 0.90
CA LEU A 29 2.45 -15.53 1.40
C LEU A 29 2.19 -14.57 2.56
N ASN A 30 3.13 -14.48 3.51
CA ASN A 30 3.01 -13.56 4.64
C ASN A 30 3.05 -12.10 4.19
N ASP A 31 3.83 -11.76 3.16
CA ASP A 31 3.86 -10.41 2.58
C ASP A 31 2.53 -10.03 1.93
N ILE A 32 1.91 -10.94 1.17
CA ILE A 32 0.58 -10.74 0.58
C ILE A 32 -0.48 -10.52 1.67
N VAL A 33 -0.47 -11.36 2.70
CA VAL A 33 -1.40 -11.24 3.83
C VAL A 33 -1.21 -9.90 4.53
N SER A 34 0.04 -9.56 4.86
CA SER A 34 0.39 -8.29 5.49
C SER A 34 -0.08 -7.08 4.67
N TYR A 35 0.14 -7.08 3.36
CA TYR A 35 -0.36 -6.02 2.48
C TYR A 35 -1.89 -5.87 2.57
N VAL A 36 -2.63 -6.97 2.44
CA VAL A 36 -4.11 -6.93 2.44
C VAL A 36 -4.65 -6.44 3.78
N GLU A 37 -4.12 -6.97 4.88
CA GLU A 37 -4.52 -6.59 6.23
C GLU A 37 -4.20 -5.12 6.53
N THR A 38 -2.96 -4.68 6.23
CA THR A 38 -2.55 -3.29 6.45
C THR A 38 -3.40 -2.32 5.63
N LYS A 39 -3.65 -2.62 4.35
CA LYS A 39 -4.47 -1.76 3.50
C LYS A 39 -5.89 -1.62 4.04
N THR A 40 -6.51 -2.73 4.42
CA THR A 40 -7.89 -2.75 4.92
C THR A 40 -7.97 -1.95 6.21
N LEU A 41 -7.07 -2.24 7.16
CA LEU A 41 -7.01 -1.55 8.45
C LEU A 41 -6.82 -0.04 8.30
N LEU A 42 -5.85 0.41 7.48
CA LEU A 42 -5.59 1.83 7.31
C LEU A 42 -6.76 2.57 6.66
N LEU A 43 -7.40 1.97 5.65
CA LEU A 43 -8.59 2.55 5.04
C LEU A 43 -9.74 2.68 6.04
N ASP A 44 -9.98 1.65 6.86
CA ASP A 44 -11.04 1.66 7.87
C ASP A 44 -10.77 2.70 8.96
N VAL A 45 -9.52 2.78 9.46
CA VAL A 45 -9.12 3.75 10.48
C VAL A 45 -9.29 5.19 9.99
N TYR A 46 -8.78 5.50 8.80
CA TYR A 46 -8.89 6.86 8.25
C TYR A 46 -10.32 7.22 7.89
N TYR A 47 -11.11 6.27 7.36
CA TYR A 47 -12.53 6.47 7.10
C TYR A 47 -13.30 6.79 8.38
N ASN A 48 -13.12 5.98 9.43
CA ASN A 48 -13.80 6.19 10.71
C ASN A 48 -13.44 7.55 11.31
N TYR A 49 -12.16 7.90 11.35
CA TYR A 49 -11.73 9.17 11.92
C TYR A 49 -12.23 10.38 11.11
N TRP A 50 -11.92 10.46 9.82
CA TRP A 50 -12.23 11.66 9.04
C TRP A 50 -13.71 11.75 8.66
N THR A 51 -14.33 10.63 8.28
CA THR A 51 -15.72 10.65 7.79
C THR A 51 -16.73 10.56 8.93
N ILE A 52 -16.48 9.74 9.97
CA ILE A 52 -17.44 9.54 11.07
C ILE A 52 -17.20 10.52 12.22
N GLU A 53 -15.96 10.60 12.73
CA GLU A 53 -15.66 11.41 13.92
C GLU A 53 -15.56 12.91 13.58
N MET A 54 -14.79 13.26 12.55
CA MET A 54 -14.59 14.66 12.13
C MET A 54 -15.69 15.19 11.20
N GLN A 55 -16.59 14.31 10.73
CA GLN A 55 -17.69 14.66 9.81
C GLN A 55 -17.22 15.44 8.58
N GLU A 56 -16.06 15.06 8.02
CA GLU A 56 -15.51 15.70 6.83
C GLU A 56 -16.56 15.68 5.69
N PRO A 57 -16.92 16.84 5.12
CA PRO A 57 -17.99 16.94 4.13
C PRO A 57 -17.70 16.15 2.84
N TYR A 58 -16.45 15.80 2.59
CA TYR A 58 -16.01 15.06 1.41
C TYR A 58 -15.66 13.60 1.79
N PRO A 59 -16.53 12.62 1.45
CA PRO A 59 -16.40 11.25 1.96
C PRO A 59 -15.19 10.47 1.41
N GLU A 60 -14.45 11.00 0.42
CA GLU A 60 -13.26 10.37 -0.15
C GLU A 60 -11.94 10.98 0.36
N GLU A 61 -12.03 12.08 1.13
CA GLU A 61 -10.85 12.87 1.53
C GLU A 61 -9.96 12.19 2.56
N TYR A 62 -10.52 11.23 3.30
CA TYR A 62 -9.75 10.33 4.16
C TYR A 62 -8.62 9.59 3.41
N LYS A 63 -8.79 9.30 2.11
CA LYS A 63 -7.74 8.67 1.29
C LYS A 63 -6.60 9.63 0.99
N TYR A 64 -6.90 10.91 0.79
CA TYR A 64 -5.89 11.95 0.58
C TYR A 64 -5.07 12.20 1.86
N TRP A 65 -5.73 12.19 3.02
CA TRP A 65 -5.04 12.21 4.31
C TRP A 65 -4.13 10.99 4.47
N LEU A 66 -4.62 9.79 4.16
CA LEU A 66 -3.85 8.57 4.24
C LEU A 66 -2.61 8.58 3.33
N ILE A 67 -2.75 8.95 2.05
CA ILE A 67 -1.58 8.97 1.15
C ILE A 67 -0.53 10.01 1.60
N ASN A 68 -0.97 11.14 2.15
CA ASN A 68 -0.06 12.17 2.67
C ASN A 68 0.77 11.65 3.84
N ASP A 69 0.16 10.90 4.77
CA ASP A 69 0.86 10.30 5.90
C ASP A 69 1.80 9.16 5.46
N ILE A 70 1.39 8.38 4.46
CA ILE A 70 2.26 7.37 3.83
C ILE A 70 3.49 8.02 3.17
N ILE A 71 3.28 9.09 2.40
CA ILE A 71 4.37 9.83 1.74
C ILE A 71 5.28 10.45 2.80
N SER A 72 4.69 11.02 3.87
CA SER A 72 5.44 11.58 5.01
C SER A 72 6.30 10.52 5.67
N TYR A 73 5.73 9.35 6.00
CA TYR A 73 6.48 8.22 6.54
C TYR A 73 7.63 7.77 5.62
N ALA A 74 7.37 7.67 4.31
CA ALA A 74 8.37 7.30 3.32
C ALA A 74 9.49 8.35 3.20
N ASN A 75 9.17 9.63 3.40
CA ASN A 75 10.11 10.75 3.38
C ASN A 75 10.71 11.08 4.76
N ASN A 76 10.52 10.19 5.76
CA ASN A 76 10.94 10.40 7.15
C ASN A 76 10.48 11.74 7.73
N TYR A 77 9.22 12.09 7.44
CA TYR A 77 8.52 13.31 7.85
C TYR A 77 9.21 14.62 7.42
N ASN A 78 10.09 14.57 6.41
CA ASN A 78 10.62 15.77 5.77
C ASN A 78 9.60 16.30 4.75
N ALA A 79 9.42 17.61 4.71
CA ALA A 79 8.52 18.24 3.74
C ALA A 79 8.99 17.95 2.30
N THR A 80 8.09 17.44 1.46
CA THR A 80 8.37 17.05 0.07
C THR A 80 8.78 18.23 -0.82
N MET A 81 8.45 19.47 -0.42
CA MET A 81 8.90 20.68 -1.12
C MET A 81 10.43 20.83 -1.17
N TYR A 82 11.16 20.23 -0.23
CA TYR A 82 12.62 20.18 -0.23
C TYR A 82 13.19 18.97 -1.00
N GLY A 83 12.30 18.19 -1.63
CA GLY A 83 12.62 16.96 -2.33
C GLY A 83 12.47 15.71 -1.46
N TYR A 84 12.80 14.58 -2.08
CA TYR A 84 12.73 13.26 -1.46
C TYR A 84 14.09 12.82 -0.91
N ILE A 85 14.08 12.16 0.24
CA ILE A 85 15.28 11.59 0.86
C ILE A 85 15.61 10.19 0.31
N ASP A 86 16.77 9.66 0.69
CA ASP A 86 17.23 8.34 0.23
C ASP A 86 16.29 7.19 0.60
N LYS A 87 15.69 7.22 1.81
CA LYS A 87 14.67 6.24 2.23
C LYS A 87 13.54 6.14 1.21
N PHE A 88 13.00 7.29 0.78
CA PHE A 88 11.92 7.36 -0.18
C PHE A 88 12.31 6.72 -1.52
N TYR A 89 13.47 7.08 -2.06
CA TYR A 89 13.97 6.46 -3.30
C TYR A 89 14.19 4.96 -3.14
N ASN A 90 14.75 4.52 -2.01
CA ASN A 90 15.03 3.11 -1.75
C ASN A 90 13.74 2.28 -1.70
N ILE A 91 12.63 2.83 -1.21
CA ILE A 91 11.31 2.17 -1.27
C ILE A 91 10.89 1.95 -2.73
N PHE A 92 10.95 2.98 -3.58
CA PHE A 92 10.60 2.84 -5.00
C PHE A 92 11.55 1.93 -5.78
N MET A 93 12.83 1.88 -5.41
CA MET A 93 13.82 1.04 -6.08
C MET A 93 13.69 -0.46 -5.77
N ARG A 94 12.78 -0.85 -4.88
CA ARG A 94 12.35 -2.26 -4.73
C ARG A 94 11.55 -2.75 -5.92
N ASN A 95 11.00 -1.83 -6.72
CA ASN A 95 10.40 -2.17 -7.99
C ASN A 95 11.49 -2.60 -8.99
N ASN A 96 11.36 -3.80 -9.53
CA ASN A 96 12.30 -4.39 -10.50
C ASN A 96 12.45 -3.60 -11.82
N PHE A 97 11.70 -2.52 -12.03
CA PHE A 97 11.82 -1.65 -13.20
C PHE A 97 12.46 -0.29 -12.87
N LEU A 98 12.72 0.02 -11.59
CA LEU A 98 13.19 1.33 -11.15
C LEU A 98 14.54 1.21 -10.43
N HIS A 99 15.65 1.12 -11.15
CA HIS A 99 16.97 0.89 -10.55
C HIS A 99 17.81 2.16 -10.30
N SER A 100 17.23 3.36 -10.44
CA SER A 100 17.96 4.60 -10.18
C SER A 100 17.05 5.71 -9.72
N LYS A 101 17.58 6.66 -8.93
CA LYS A 101 16.87 7.89 -8.56
C LYS A 101 16.34 8.68 -9.77
N LYS A 102 17.00 8.58 -10.93
CA LYS A 102 16.52 9.20 -12.18
C LYS A 102 15.27 8.50 -12.70
N ALA A 103 15.27 7.17 -12.74
CA ALA A 103 14.10 6.38 -13.13
C ALA A 103 12.92 6.61 -12.18
N VAL A 104 13.16 6.62 -10.87
CA VAL A 104 12.14 6.93 -9.87
C VAL A 104 11.56 8.33 -10.08
N ARG A 105 12.41 9.36 -10.26
CA ARG A 105 11.92 10.72 -10.56
C ARG A 105 11.07 10.78 -11.83
N GLN A 106 11.44 10.06 -12.88
CA GLN A 106 10.65 9.99 -14.12
C GLN A 106 9.30 9.30 -13.89
N TYR A 107 9.28 8.24 -13.09
CA TYR A 107 8.05 7.57 -12.68
C TYR A 107 7.13 8.50 -11.88
N LEU A 108 7.69 9.23 -10.91
CA LEU A 108 6.93 10.14 -10.05
C LEU A 108 6.26 11.29 -10.81
N LYS A 109 6.82 11.73 -11.95
CA LYS A 109 6.17 12.74 -12.81
C LYS A 109 4.77 12.34 -13.30
N LYS A 110 4.48 11.04 -13.36
CA LYS A 110 3.18 10.48 -13.75
C LYS A 110 2.43 9.85 -12.59
N PHE A 111 2.99 9.94 -11.38
CA PHE A 111 2.43 9.33 -10.20
C PHE A 111 1.26 10.17 -9.67
N ASP A 112 1.44 11.49 -9.65
CA ASP A 112 0.42 12.44 -9.20
C ASP A 112 -0.84 12.42 -10.08
N ASP A 113 -0.72 12.01 -11.34
CA ASP A 113 -1.83 11.84 -12.28
C ASP A 113 -2.71 10.60 -11.97
N LYS A 114 -2.25 9.70 -11.10
CA LYS A 114 -2.98 8.48 -10.74
C LYS A 114 -4.03 8.79 -9.68
N ASP A 115 -5.12 8.02 -9.67
CA ASP A 115 -6.09 8.10 -8.59
C ASP A 115 -5.44 7.74 -7.23
N VAL A 116 -5.94 8.37 -6.16
CA VAL A 116 -5.38 8.24 -4.81
C VAL A 116 -5.36 6.78 -4.32
N THR A 117 -6.35 5.98 -4.73
CA THR A 117 -6.41 4.56 -4.35
C THR A 117 -5.26 3.79 -4.99
N THR A 118 -4.97 4.04 -6.26
CA THR A 118 -3.81 3.47 -6.96
C THR A 118 -2.50 3.93 -6.33
N GLN A 119 -2.39 5.21 -5.94
CA GLN A 119 -1.20 5.73 -5.25
C GLN A 119 -0.94 4.99 -3.92
N ILE A 120 -1.98 4.82 -3.09
CA ILE A 120 -1.92 4.05 -1.83
C ILE A 120 -1.49 2.61 -2.10
N ASN A 121 -2.12 1.94 -3.07
CA ASN A 121 -1.79 0.56 -3.42
C ASN A 121 -0.32 0.41 -3.80
N ILE A 122 0.21 1.34 -4.62
CA ILE A 122 1.60 1.31 -5.04
C ILE A 122 2.52 1.43 -3.83
N PHE A 123 2.34 2.44 -2.98
CA PHE A 123 3.19 2.61 -1.80
C PHE A 123 3.14 1.40 -0.87
N LEU A 124 1.95 0.96 -0.48
CA LEU A 124 1.80 -0.18 0.43
C LEU A 124 2.41 -1.46 -0.14
N SER A 125 2.33 -1.65 -1.47
CA SER A 125 2.95 -2.81 -2.13
C SER A 125 4.47 -2.75 -2.13
N LEU A 126 5.06 -1.56 -2.10
CA LEU A 126 6.51 -1.36 -2.07
C LEU A 126 7.11 -1.41 -0.65
N LEU A 127 6.31 -1.14 0.38
CA LEU A 127 6.72 -1.31 1.78
C LEU A 127 6.93 -2.78 2.12
N ASN A 128 7.90 -3.07 2.98
CA ASN A 128 8.05 -4.40 3.56
C ASN A 128 7.16 -4.58 4.80
N ASN A 129 7.08 -5.81 5.32
CA ASN A 129 6.23 -6.14 6.47
C ASN A 129 6.51 -5.29 7.72
N GLU A 130 7.78 -4.97 8.03
CA GLU A 130 8.10 -4.17 9.21
C GLU A 130 7.71 -2.70 9.02
N GLU A 131 7.94 -2.15 7.84
CA GLU A 131 7.52 -0.78 7.52
C GLU A 131 5.99 -0.64 7.52
N ARG A 132 5.24 -1.65 7.06
CA ARG A 132 3.78 -1.67 7.18
C ARG A 132 3.33 -1.69 8.64
N LYS A 133 3.99 -2.47 9.51
CA LYS A 133 3.70 -2.47 10.95
C LYS A 133 4.03 -1.14 11.61
N GLU A 134 5.09 -0.47 11.18
CA GLU A 134 5.42 0.89 11.64
C GLU A 134 4.37 1.90 11.20
N LEU A 135 3.95 1.82 9.93
CA LEU A 135 2.94 2.69 9.35
C LEU A 135 1.59 2.60 10.09
N ILE A 136 1.16 1.40 10.50
CA ILE A 136 -0.08 1.20 11.28
C ILE A 136 -0.05 1.94 12.63
N LYS A 137 1.12 2.24 13.18
CA LYS A 137 1.23 2.99 14.45
C LYS A 137 0.99 4.48 14.27
N ILE A 138 1.03 4.99 13.03
CA ILE A 138 0.70 6.38 12.73
C ILE A 138 -0.80 6.55 12.98
N ARG A 139 -1.14 7.57 13.76
CA ARG A 139 -2.53 7.97 13.94
C ARG A 139 -2.89 8.97 12.84
N PRO A 140 -4.14 8.98 12.34
CA PRO A 140 -4.64 10.08 11.53
C PRO A 140 -4.35 11.39 12.29
N ASN A 141 -3.61 12.30 11.66
CA ASN A 141 -3.11 13.48 12.35
C ASN A 141 -4.25 14.45 12.74
N GLU A 142 -4.12 15.03 13.94
CA GLU A 142 -4.60 16.37 14.32
C GLU A 142 -3.60 17.44 13.84
#